data_AF-A0A644ZKC8-F1
#
_entry.id   AF-A0A644ZKC8-F1
#
_cell.length_a   1.000
_cell.length_b   1.000
_cell.length_c   1.000
_cell.angle_alpha   90.00
_cell.angle_beta   90.00
_cell.angle_gamma   90.00
#
_symmetry.space_group_name_H-M   'P 1'
#
loop_
_entity.id
_entity.type
_entity.pdbx_description
1 polymer ?
#
loop_
_entity_poly.entity_id
_entity_poly.type
_entity_poly.pdbx_seq_one_letter_code
_entity_poly.pdbx_strand_id
1 'polypeptide(L)'
;MEAGIRGVEVGALLADRDPTTRKNRYPALELLRLAIPRRTYTNNHMDVVAVALKNVYDRRDKITKGYSITYEEPIMRHFTVELERSE
;
A
#
# COMPACT_ATOMS: atom_id res chain seq x y z
N MET A 1 -5.77 9.49 9.81
CA MET A 1 -6.40 8.39 9.08
C MET A 1 -7.62 8.98 8.39
N GLU A 2 -7.81 8.81 7.08
CA GLU A 2 -8.85 9.57 6.33
C GLU A 2 -10.24 8.94 6.39
N ALA A 3 -10.38 7.64 6.09
CA ALA A 3 -11.71 7.02 5.92
C ALA A 3 -11.77 5.52 6.25
N GLY A 4 -10.75 4.94 6.89
CA GLY A 4 -10.74 3.51 7.27
C GLY A 4 -10.74 2.52 6.10
N ILE A 5 -10.40 2.97 4.88
CA ILE A 5 -10.35 2.14 3.68
C ILE A 5 -9.03 1.35 3.65
N ARG A 6 -9.12 0.05 3.38
CA ARG A 6 -7.95 -0.83 3.21
C ARG A 6 -7.70 -1.12 1.74
N GLY A 7 -6.57 -0.65 1.22
CA GLY A 7 -6.04 -1.03 -0.08
C GLY A 7 -4.91 -2.05 0.03
N VAL A 8 -4.50 -2.61 -1.10
CA VAL A 8 -3.35 -3.52 -1.20
C VAL A 8 -2.27 -2.86 -2.04
N GLU A 9 -1.05 -2.82 -1.52
CA GLU A 9 0.12 -2.39 -2.28
C GLU A 9 0.41 -3.39 -3.41
N VAL A 10 0.71 -2.86 -4.59
CA VAL A 10 1.14 -3.61 -5.77
C VAL A 10 2.38 -2.91 -6.31
N GLY A 11 3.50 -3.18 -5.65
CA GLY A 11 4.77 -2.52 -5.90
C GLY A 11 5.95 -3.33 -5.34
N ALA A 12 6.97 -2.63 -4.83
CA ALA A 12 8.19 -3.25 -4.32
C ALA A 12 7.97 -4.22 -3.16
N LEU A 13 6.96 -4.01 -2.30
CA LEU A 13 6.67 -4.95 -1.21
C LEU A 13 6.13 -6.27 -1.75
N LEU A 14 5.20 -6.20 -2.69
CA LEU A 14 4.62 -7.38 -3.35
C LEU A 14 5.64 -8.12 -4.25
N ALA A 15 6.58 -7.40 -4.87
CA ALA A 15 7.57 -7.98 -5.80
C ALA A 15 8.58 -8.96 -5.16
N ASP A 16 8.58 -9.02 -3.82
CA ASP A 16 9.46 -9.85 -2.99
C ASP A 16 10.96 -9.58 -3.22
N ARG A 17 11.83 -10.26 -2.47
CA ARG A 17 13.28 -10.25 -2.69
C ARG A 17 13.66 -11.18 -3.83
N ASP A 18 14.77 -10.84 -4.49
CA ASP A 18 15.40 -11.74 -5.44
C ASP A 18 15.87 -13.03 -4.72
N PRO A 19 15.53 -14.23 -5.24
CA PRO A 19 15.82 -15.49 -4.56
C PRO A 19 17.32 -15.82 -4.49
N THR A 20 18.14 -15.24 -5.37
CA THR A 20 19.58 -15.49 -5.43
C THR A 20 20.35 -14.39 -4.71
N THR A 21 20.04 -13.12 -5.00
CA THR A 21 20.79 -11.97 -4.48
C THR A 21 20.23 -11.39 -3.20
N ARG A 22 19.00 -11.78 -2.80
CA ARG A 22 18.26 -11.26 -1.65
C ARG A 22 18.05 -9.73 -1.67
N LYS A 23 18.30 -9.06 -2.81
CA LYS A 23 18.05 -7.63 -2.98
C LYS A 23 16.58 -7.35 -3.25
N ASN A 24 16.14 -6.13 -2.95
CA ASN A 24 14.80 -5.69 -3.30
C ASN A 24 14.63 -5.66 -4.82
N ARG A 25 13.49 -6.16 -5.28
CA ARG A 25 13.05 -6.03 -6.67
C ARG A 25 12.14 -4.82 -6.76
N TYR A 26 12.54 -3.85 -7.56
CA TYR A 26 11.75 -2.64 -7.79
C TYR A 26 10.99 -2.81 -9.12
N PRO A 27 9.67 -3.03 -9.09
CA PRO A 27 8.87 -3.06 -10.30
C PRO A 27 8.82 -1.66 -10.95
N ALA A 28 8.48 -1.61 -12.23
CA ALA A 28 8.33 -0.34 -12.94
C ALA A 28 7.14 0.51 -12.44
N LEU A 29 6.20 -0.11 -11.72
CA LEU A 29 4.97 0.51 -11.24
C LEU A 29 4.84 0.31 -9.72
N GLU A 30 4.57 1.41 -9.01
CA GLU A 30 4.24 1.44 -7.58
C GLU A 30 2.77 1.85 -7.44
N LEU A 31 1.89 0.88 -7.21
CA LEU A 31 0.45 1.08 -7.26
C LEU A 31 -0.24 0.73 -5.94
N LEU A 32 -1.35 1.41 -5.68
CA LEU A 32 -2.32 1.02 -4.66
C LEU A 32 -3.56 0.45 -5.35
N ARG A 33 -3.87 -0.83 -5.12
CA ARG A 33 -5.05 -1.48 -5.67
C ARG A 33 -6.24 -1.37 -4.73
N LEU A 34 -7.35 -0.84 -5.24
CA LEU A 34 -8.65 -0.84 -4.58
C LEU A 34 -9.56 -1.89 -5.24
N ALA A 35 -9.76 -3.01 -4.55
CA ALA A 35 -10.64 -4.08 -5.02
C ALA A 35 -12.04 -3.89 -4.44
N ILE A 36 -13.08 -3.95 -5.29
CA ILE A 36 -14.48 -3.83 -4.89
C ILE A 36 -15.11 -5.25 -4.87
N PRO A 37 -15.44 -5.81 -3.68
CA PRO A 37 -16.18 -7.05 -3.57
C PRO A 37 -17.56 -6.93 -4.20
N ARG A 38 -17.94 -7.95 -4.98
CA ARG A 38 -19.19 -7.96 -5.74
C ARG A 38 -20.40 -7.91 -4.80
N ARG A 39 -21.32 -6.98 -5.04
CA ARG A 39 -22.61 -6.82 -4.31
C ARG A 39 -22.47 -6.55 -2.81
N THR A 40 -21.33 -6.07 -2.34
CA THR A 40 -21.09 -5.75 -0.92
C THR A 40 -21.27 -4.27 -0.61
N TYR A 41 -20.79 -3.39 -1.49
CA TYR A 41 -20.80 -1.95 -1.27
C TYR A 41 -21.87 -1.24 -2.11
N THR A 42 -22.26 -0.06 -1.65
CA THR A 42 -23.23 0.84 -2.30
C THR A 42 -22.54 2.08 -2.85
N ASN A 43 -23.26 2.91 -3.61
CA ASN A 43 -22.73 4.18 -4.14
C ASN A 43 -22.22 5.12 -3.03
N ASN A 44 -22.91 5.20 -1.89
CA ASN A 44 -22.46 6.02 -0.75
C ASN A 44 -21.07 5.60 -0.25
N HIS A 45 -20.73 4.31 -0.31
CA HIS A 45 -19.38 3.85 0.05
C HIS A 45 -18.35 4.33 -0.99
N MET A 46 -18.72 4.37 -2.26
CA MET A 46 -17.85 4.88 -3.33
C MET A 46 -17.61 6.38 -3.20
N ASP A 47 -18.63 7.15 -2.77
CA ASP A 47 -18.48 8.59 -2.50
C ASP A 47 -17.47 8.84 -1.38
N VAL A 48 -17.53 8.05 -0.30
CA VAL A 48 -16.55 8.12 0.79
C VAL A 48 -15.14 7.79 0.29
N VAL A 49 -14.99 6.77 -0.56
CA VAL A 49 -13.70 6.43 -1.18
C VAL A 49 -13.16 7.58 -2.04
N ALA A 50 -14.01 8.18 -2.88
CA ALA A 50 -13.62 9.28 -3.75
C ALA A 50 -13.15 10.50 -2.95
N VAL A 51 -13.90 10.90 -1.92
CA VAL A 51 -13.52 12.03 -1.04
C VAL A 51 -12.22 11.74 -0.30
N ALA A 52 -12.06 10.53 0.23
CA ALA A 52 -10.84 10.15 0.94
C ALA A 52 -9.60 10.21 0.04
N LEU A 53 -9.69 9.70 -1.20
CA LEU A 53 -8.61 9.76 -2.18
C LEU A 53 -8.27 11.20 -2.57
N LYS A 54 -9.28 12.06 -2.75
CA LYS A 54 -9.08 13.48 -3.03
C LYS A 54 -8.32 14.17 -1.90
N ASN A 55 -8.70 13.92 -0.64
CA ASN A 55 -8.02 14.49 0.52
C ASN A 55 -6.55 14.05 0.61
N VAL A 56 -6.26 12.77 0.32
CA VAL A 56 -4.88 12.27 0.25
C VAL A 56 -4.09 12.97 -0.86
N TYR A 57 -4.68 13.08 -2.06
CA TYR A 57 -4.04 13.74 -3.19
C TYR A 57 -3.73 15.22 -2.93
N ASP A 58 -4.65 15.93 -2.26
CA ASP A 58 -4.49 17.36 -1.95
C ASP A 58 -3.38 17.62 -0.93
N ARG A 59 -3.12 16.66 -0.03
CA ARG A 59 -2.05 16.76 0.97
C ARG A 59 -0.80 15.97 0.61
N ARG A 60 -0.68 15.44 -0.61
CA ARG A 60 0.44 14.55 -1.01
C ARG A 60 1.81 15.15 -0.72
N ASP A 61 1.96 16.47 -0.87
CA ASP A 61 3.24 17.17 -0.63
C ASP A 61 3.63 17.22 0.86
N LYS A 62 2.68 16.96 1.77
CA LYS A 62 2.92 16.82 3.22
C LYS A 62 3.32 15.40 3.61
N ILE A 63 3.18 14.42 2.72
CA ILE A 63 3.56 13.02 2.94
C ILE A 63 5.03 12.88 2.53
N THR A 64 5.93 13.35 3.39
CA THR A 64 7.37 13.44 3.09
C THR A 64 8.18 12.25 3.58
N LYS A 65 7.57 11.34 4.33
CA LYS A 65 8.25 10.19 4.95
C LYS A 65 7.69 8.89 4.40
N GLY A 66 8.59 7.99 4.03
CA GLY A 66 8.27 6.63 3.65
C GLY A 66 8.22 5.71 4.86
N TYR A 67 8.37 4.42 4.58
CA TYR A 67 8.43 3.36 5.58
C TYR A 67 9.68 2.51 5.37
N SER A 68 10.23 2.05 6.49
CA SER A 68 11.35 1.11 6.54
C SER A 68 10.84 -0.24 7.06
N ILE A 69 11.38 -1.34 6.53
CA ILE A 69 11.06 -2.69 6.99
C ILE A 69 11.83 -2.95 8.28
N THR A 70 11.12 -3.24 9.37
CA THR A 70 11.72 -3.65 10.65
C THR A 70 11.83 -5.16 10.75
N TYR A 71 10.84 -5.86 10.20
CA TYR A 71 10.78 -7.32 10.20
C TYR A 71 10.09 -7.82 8.93
N GLU A 72 10.59 -8.93 8.37
CA GLU A 72 10.01 -9.62 7.23
C GLU A 72 10.30 -11.12 7.32
N GLU A 73 9.35 -11.94 6.87
CA GLU A 73 9.57 -13.38 6.68
C GLU A 73 10.28 -13.66 5.34
N PRO A 74 11.04 -14.78 5.23
CA PRO A 74 11.78 -15.11 4.00
C PRO A 74 10.92 -15.39 2.77
N ILE A 75 9.63 -15.70 2.96
CA ILE A 75 8.67 -16.06 1.90
C ILE A 75 7.39 -15.28 2.13
N MET A 76 6.81 -14.72 1.06
CA MET A 76 5.54 -13.98 1.11
C MET A 76 5.57 -12.82 2.12
N ARG A 77 6.68 -12.08 2.17
CA ARG A 77 6.89 -10.97 3.11
C ARG A 77 5.73 -9.98 3.18
N HIS A 78 5.04 -9.72 2.07
CA HIS A 78 3.93 -8.77 1.99
C HIS A 78 2.74 -9.08 2.93
N PHE A 79 2.63 -10.31 3.46
CA PHE A 79 1.59 -10.66 4.44
C PHE A 79 2.00 -10.42 5.89
N THR A 80 3.28 -10.55 6.22
CA THR A 80 3.78 -10.57 7.61
C THR A 80 4.78 -9.46 7.92
N VAL A 81 5.06 -8.58 6.94
CA VAL A 81 6.00 -7.47 7.10
C VAL A 81 5.54 -6.51 8.18
N GLU A 82 6.49 -6.10 9.02
CA GLU A 82 6.32 -4.96 9.92
C GLU A 82 7.10 -3.77 9.39
N LEU A 83 6.46 -2.60 9.44
CA LEU A 83 6.97 -1.37 8.88
C LEU A 83 6.98 -0.30 9.97
N GLU A 84 8.09 0.44 10.04
CA GLU A 84 8.17 1.67 10.82
C GLU A 84 8.30 2.88 9.91
N ARG A 85 7.96 4.06 10.45
CA ARG A 85 8.10 5.31 9.70
C ARG A 85 9.58 5.59 9.52
N SER A 86 10.02 5.80 8.28
CA SER A 86 11.41 6.13 7.99
C SER A 86 11.78 7.48 8.62
N GLU A 87 13.04 7.64 9.04
CA GLU A 87 13.56 8.91 9.55
C GLU A 87 13.42 10.06 8.54
#